data_AF-A0A9W6BBZ1-F1
#
_entry.id   AF-A0A9W6BBZ1-F1
#
_cell.length_a   1.000
_cell.length_b   1.000
_cell.length_c   1.000
_cell.angle_alpha   90.00
_cell.angle_beta   90.00
_cell.angle_gamma   90.00
#
_symmetry.space_group_name_H-M   'P 1'
#
loop_
_entity.id
_entity.type
_entity.pdbx_description
1 polymer ?
#
loop_
_entity_poly.entity_id
_entity_poly.type
_entity_poly.pdbx_seq_one_letter_code
_entity_poly.pdbx_strand_id
1 'polypeptide(L)'
;MKARRRGVLQVLRQRHAPLFHLLGKTSARDVDKHAAIVQAGFRLKDRYGVMTLEDSASVMELEVVSDFMPCGDHDVVICRVTQYENFTEDAQDVLYTSALRAAGYM
;
A
#
# COMPACT_ATOMS: atom_id res chain seq x y z
N MET A 1 -1.03 -6.12 -10.94
CA MET A 1 -2.22 -5.44 -11.52
C MET A 1 -2.36 -5.70 -13.02
N LYS A 2 -1.62 -5.07 -13.96
CA LYS A 2 -1.88 -5.21 -15.42
C LYS A 2 -1.95 -6.66 -15.95
N ALA A 3 -0.93 -7.48 -15.67
CA ALA A 3 -0.89 -8.87 -16.17
C ALA A 3 -1.87 -9.82 -15.44
N ARG A 4 -1.98 -9.67 -14.12
CA ARG A 4 -2.76 -10.60 -13.27
C ARG A 4 -4.21 -10.17 -13.01
N ARG A 5 -4.57 -8.94 -13.40
CA ARG A 5 -5.84 -8.26 -13.10
C ARG A 5 -6.27 -8.32 -11.62
N ARG A 6 -5.30 -8.50 -10.73
CA ARG A 6 -5.47 -8.60 -9.27
C ARG A 6 -4.36 -7.87 -8.54
N GLY A 7 -4.66 -7.44 -7.31
CA GLY A 7 -3.72 -6.81 -6.39
C GLY A 7 -4.31 -6.63 -5.01
N VAL A 8 -3.48 -6.15 -4.09
CA VAL A 8 -3.89 -5.86 -2.72
C VAL A 8 -3.63 -4.38 -2.45
N LEU A 9 -4.67 -3.68 -1.99
CA LEU A 9 -4.54 -2.35 -1.43
C LEU A 9 -4.35 -2.50 0.08
N GLN A 10 -3.28 -1.90 0.61
CA GLN A 10 -3.05 -1.83 2.05
C GLN A 10 -3.16 -0.38 2.52
N VAL A 11 -3.84 -0.16 3.64
CA VAL A 11 -3.93 1.14 4.29
C VAL A 11 -2.85 1.21 5.35
N LEU A 12 -2.02 2.26 5.29
CA LEU A 12 -0.88 2.44 6.19
C LEU A 12 -1.32 3.06 7.51
N ARG A 13 -0.59 2.73 8.58
CA ARG A 13 -0.69 3.40 9.88
C ARG A 13 0.34 4.49 10.04
N GLN A 14 0.15 5.42 10.97
CA GLN A 14 1.08 6.54 11.23
C GLN A 14 2.52 6.07 11.45
N ARG A 15 2.70 4.96 12.18
CA ARG A 15 4.02 4.32 12.41
C ARG A 15 4.77 3.93 11.13
N HIS A 16 4.08 3.79 9.99
CA HIS A 16 4.68 3.48 8.69
C HIS A 16 5.24 4.73 7.97
N ALA A 17 5.13 5.94 8.55
CA ALA A 17 5.68 7.16 7.97
C ALA A 17 7.15 7.03 7.50
N PRO A 18 8.06 6.33 8.22
CA PRO A 18 9.44 6.12 7.75
C PRO A 18 9.55 5.38 6.41
N LEU A 19 8.54 4.61 6.02
CA LEU A 19 8.52 3.88 4.74
C LEU A 19 8.01 4.72 3.57
N PHE A 20 7.60 5.98 3.78
CA PHE A 20 6.93 6.81 2.77
C PHE A 20 7.70 6.90 1.45
N HIS A 21 9.00 7.22 1.50
CA HIS A 21 9.82 7.32 0.29
C HIS A 21 10.04 5.95 -0.37
N LEU A 22 10.32 4.92 0.42
CA LEU A 22 10.50 3.55 -0.08
C LEU A 22 9.27 3.04 -0.83
N LEU A 23 8.07 3.24 -0.27
CA LEU A 23 6.83 2.75 -0.84
C LEU A 23 6.32 3.64 -1.98
N GLY A 24 6.38 4.96 -1.82
CA GLY A 24 5.73 5.92 -2.73
C GLY A 24 6.62 6.61 -3.76
N LYS A 25 7.95 6.65 -3.56
CA LYS A 25 8.87 7.39 -4.46
C LYS A 25 9.99 6.54 -5.07
N THR A 26 10.22 5.34 -4.57
CA THR A 26 11.23 4.41 -5.11
C THR A 26 10.57 3.35 -5.98
N SER A 27 11.12 3.10 -7.17
CA SER A 27 10.67 2.01 -8.02
C SER A 27 11.13 0.67 -7.43
N ALA A 28 10.27 -0.34 -7.49
CA ALA A 28 10.63 -1.71 -7.09
C ALA A 28 11.66 -2.37 -8.04
N ARG A 29 12.02 -1.73 -9.15
CA ARG A 29 13.11 -2.18 -10.03
C ARG A 29 14.50 -1.88 -9.46
N ASP A 30 14.58 -0.86 -8.61
CA ASP A 30 15.87 -0.32 -8.14
C ASP A 30 16.23 -0.81 -6.72
N VAL A 31 15.23 -1.25 -5.95
CA VAL A 31 15.39 -1.66 -4.55
C VAL A 31 14.50 -2.86 -4.25
N ASP A 32 15.06 -3.86 -3.54
CA ASP A 32 14.26 -4.87 -2.87
C ASP A 32 13.51 -4.25 -1.69
N LYS A 33 12.26 -3.86 -1.96
CA LYS A 33 11.41 -3.24 -0.95
C LYS A 33 11.12 -4.17 0.22
N HIS A 34 11.07 -5.49 0.03
CA HIS A 34 10.79 -6.40 1.12
C HIS A 34 11.95 -6.45 2.11
N ALA A 35 13.18 -6.58 1.60
CA ALA A 35 14.37 -6.53 2.43
C ALA A 35 14.49 -5.18 3.16
N ALA A 36 14.25 -4.06 2.46
CA ALA A 36 14.33 -2.74 3.05
C ALA A 36 13.25 -2.50 4.14
N ILE A 37 12.03 -3.01 3.96
CA ILE A 37 10.97 -2.95 4.98
C ILE A 37 11.39 -3.71 6.25
N VAL A 38 11.94 -4.91 6.09
CA VAL A 38 12.41 -5.74 7.22
C VAL A 38 13.58 -5.07 7.95
N GLN A 39 14.54 -4.50 7.20
CA GLN A 39 15.65 -3.74 7.77
C GLN A 39 15.18 -2.49 8.54
N ALA A 40 14.08 -1.87 8.10
CA ALA A 40 13.45 -0.76 8.82
C ALA A 40 12.64 -1.19 10.05
N GLY A 41 12.63 -2.49 10.39
CA GLY A 41 12.02 -3.03 11.60
C GLY A 41 10.54 -3.41 11.45
N PHE A 42 10.00 -3.42 10.24
CA PHE A 42 8.61 -3.80 9.99
C PHE A 42 8.50 -5.25 9.55
N ARG A 43 7.38 -5.89 9.86
CA ARG A 43 7.10 -7.27 9.49
C ARG A 43 6.19 -7.32 8.28
N LEU A 44 6.42 -8.33 7.43
CA LEU A 44 5.60 -8.61 6.26
C LEU A 44 4.76 -9.85 6.50
N LYS A 45 3.56 -9.87 5.92
CA LYS A 45 2.65 -11.01 5.94
C LYS A 45 2.05 -11.22 4.56
N ASP A 46 2.00 -12.47 4.11
CA ASP A 46 1.26 -12.80 2.88
C ASP A 46 -0.24 -12.64 3.13
N ARG A 47 -0.89 -11.85 2.28
CA ARG A 47 -2.33 -11.69 2.24
C ARG A 47 -2.78 -11.72 0.78
N TYR A 48 -3.66 -12.66 0.47
CA TYR A 48 -4.18 -12.87 -0.89
C TYR A 48 -3.06 -13.11 -1.93
N GLY A 49 -1.94 -13.73 -1.52
CA GLY A 49 -0.79 -14.00 -2.39
C GLY A 49 0.11 -12.79 -2.68
N VAL A 50 0.01 -11.74 -1.87
CA VAL A 50 0.85 -10.54 -1.92
C VAL A 50 1.39 -10.22 -0.53
N MET A 51 2.68 -9.89 -0.42
CA MET A 51 3.27 -9.42 0.83
C MET A 51 2.78 -8.00 1.16
N THR A 52 2.16 -7.85 2.33
CA THR A 52 1.76 -6.57 2.91
C THR A 52 2.46 -6.34 4.24
N LEU A 53 2.39 -5.12 4.78
CA LEU A 53 2.80 -4.90 6.17
C LEU A 53 1.86 -5.69 7.09
N GLU A 54 2.42 -6.37 8.09
CA GLU A 54 1.66 -7.23 9.01
C GLU A 54 0.65 -6.41 9.81
N ASP A 55 1.04 -5.20 10.21
CA ASP A 55 0.29 -4.27 11.05
C ASP A 55 -0.31 -3.10 10.25
N SER A 56 -0.59 -3.27 8.96
CA SER A 56 -1.47 -2.36 8.20
C SER A 56 -2.76 -2.03 8.96
N ALA A 57 -3.36 -0.87 8.70
CA ALA A 57 -4.64 -0.50 9.27
C ALA A 57 -5.77 -1.37 8.71
N SER A 58 -5.70 -1.64 7.41
CA SER A 58 -6.59 -2.56 6.69
C SER A 58 -5.94 -3.04 5.40
N VAL A 59 -6.51 -4.11 4.84
CA VAL A 59 -6.17 -4.60 3.51
C VAL A 59 -7.43 -4.93 2.72
N MET A 60 -7.35 -4.79 1.40
CA MET A 60 -8.42 -5.10 0.46
C MET A 60 -7.87 -5.88 -0.71
N GLU A 61 -8.49 -7.01 -1.02
CA GLU A 61 -8.24 -7.75 -2.25
C GLU A 61 -9.03 -7.13 -3.40
N LEU A 62 -8.31 -6.74 -4.45
CA LEU A 62 -8.84 -6.04 -5.60
C LEU A 62 -8.81 -6.91 -6.86
N GLU A 63 -9.95 -6.99 -7.54
CA GLU A 63 -10.08 -7.55 -8.88
C GLU A 63 -10.33 -6.41 -9.87
N VAL A 64 -9.52 -6.31 -10.91
CA VAL A 64 -9.65 -5.30 -11.96
C VAL A 64 -10.81 -5.67 -12.90
N VAL A 65 -11.87 -4.86 -12.92
CA VAL A 65 -13.11 -5.12 -13.67
C VAL A 65 -13.31 -4.23 -14.88
N SER A 66 -12.53 -3.15 -15.02
CA SER A 66 -12.52 -2.29 -16.22
C SER A 66 -11.26 -2.50 -17.07
N ASP A 67 -11.20 -1.79 -18.19
CA ASP A 67 -9.95 -1.50 -18.88
C ASP A 67 -9.10 -0.49 -18.10
N PHE A 68 -7.81 -0.41 -18.47
CA PHE A 68 -6.91 0.65 -18.02
C PHE A 68 -7.17 1.87 -18.90
N MET A 69 -7.82 2.88 -18.33
CA MET A 69 -8.20 4.11 -19.01
C MET A 69 -7.07 5.13 -18.89
N PRO A 70 -6.54 5.68 -20.00
CA PRO A 70 -5.52 6.72 -19.93
C PRO A 70 -6.15 8.02 -19.38
N CYS A 71 -5.52 8.60 -18.35
CA CYS A 71 -6.00 9.80 -17.65
C CYS A 71 -4.82 10.73 -17.38
N GLY A 72 -4.18 11.22 -18.45
CA GLY A 72 -2.99 12.05 -18.38
C GLY A 72 -1.72 11.21 -18.23
N ASP A 73 -0.96 11.46 -17.18
CA ASP A 73 0.26 10.73 -16.80
C ASP A 73 -0.01 9.44 -16.01
N HIS A 74 -1.29 9.11 -15.77
CA HIS A 74 -1.73 7.93 -15.04
C HIS A 74 -2.71 7.08 -15.84
N ASP A 75 -2.69 5.78 -15.59
CA ASP A 75 -3.77 4.88 -15.98
C ASP A 75 -4.75 4.72 -14.81
N VAL A 76 -6.04 4.90 -15.07
CA VAL A 76 -7.13 4.68 -14.10
C VAL A 76 -7.81 3.35 -14.37
N VAL A 77 -8.17 2.65 -13.30
CA VAL A 77 -8.84 1.36 -13.38
C VAL A 77 -9.86 1.20 -12.27
N ILE A 78 -11.02 0.64 -12.60
CA ILE A 78 -12.07 0.31 -11.64
C ILE A 78 -11.82 -1.11 -11.15
N CYS A 79 -11.81 -1.26 -9.82
CA CYS A 79 -11.62 -2.54 -9.16
C CYS A 79 -12.87 -2.90 -8.35
N ARG A 80 -13.23 -4.19 -8.38
CA ARG A 80 -14.15 -4.79 -7.42
C ARG A 80 -13.35 -5.17 -6.18
N VAL A 81 -13.85 -4.79 -5.00
CA VAL A 81 -13.34 -5.30 -3.73
C VAL A 81 -13.94 -6.70 -3.54
N THR A 82 -13.07 -7.69 -3.45
CA THR A 82 -13.48 -9.11 -3.34
C THR A 82 -13.43 -9.61 -1.91
N GLN A 83 -12.43 -9.16 -1.15
CA GLN A 83 -12.28 -9.41 0.28
C GLN A 83 -11.67 -8.18 0.95
N TYR A 84 -11.91 -8.00 2.24
CA TYR A 84 -11.23 -6.97 3.04
C TYR A 84 -11.13 -7.40 4.50
N GLU A 85 -10.12 -6.87 5.18
CA GLU A 85 -9.92 -7.05 6.61
C GLU A 85 -9.48 -5.71 7.22
N ASN A 86 -10.09 -5.33 8.34
CA ASN A 86 -9.68 -4.20 9.16
C ASN A 86 -8.91 -4.72 10.39
N PHE A 87 -7.77 -4.11 10.70
CA PHE A 87 -6.94 -4.44 11.86
C PHE A 87 -6.89 -3.32 12.89
N THR A 88 -7.57 -2.22 12.61
CA THR A 88 -7.74 -1.07 13.50
C THR A 88 -9.14 -0.51 13.34
N GLU A 89 -9.74 -0.13 14.46
CA GLU A 89 -10.97 0.68 14.46
C GLU A 89 -10.66 2.16 14.72
N ASP A 90 -9.43 2.47 15.15
CA ASP A 90 -8.98 3.84 15.36
C ASP A 90 -8.58 4.49 14.03
N ALA A 91 -9.48 5.35 13.53
CA ALA A 91 -9.24 6.13 12.32
C ALA A 91 -8.08 7.13 12.47
N GLN A 92 -7.73 7.55 13.69
CA GLN A 92 -6.60 8.45 13.91
C GLN A 92 -5.26 7.77 13.65
N ASP A 93 -5.19 6.45 13.78
CA ASP A 93 -3.96 5.69 13.54
C ASP A 93 -3.64 5.52 12.04
N VAL A 94 -4.56 5.88 11.13
CA VAL A 94 -4.30 5.84 9.69
C VAL A 94 -3.32 6.94 9.27
N LEU A 95 -2.39 6.60 8.37
CA LEU A 95 -1.41 7.55 7.86
C LEU A 95 -2.04 8.51 6.85
N TYR A 96 -2.17 9.77 7.25
CA TYR A 96 -2.59 10.87 6.38
C TYR A 96 -1.41 11.79 6.02
N THR A 97 -1.59 12.61 4.99
CA THR A 97 -0.59 13.60 4.54
C THR A 97 -0.23 14.63 5.61
N SER A 98 -1.13 14.94 6.53
CA SER A 98 -0.86 15.80 7.68
C SER A 98 0.23 15.22 8.60
N ALA A 99 0.16 13.92 8.90
CA ALA A 99 1.15 13.22 9.69
C ALA A 99 2.51 13.15 8.99
N LEU A 100 2.52 12.93 7.66
CA LEU A 100 3.74 12.96 6.86
C LEU A 100 4.43 14.33 6.89
N ARG A 101 3.67 15.42 6.77
CA ARG A 101 4.19 16.79 6.87
C ARG A 101 4.76 17.07 8.26
N ALA A 102 4.03 16.70 9.31
CA ALA A 102 4.48 16.88 10.69
C ALA A 102 5.78 16.11 10.99
N ALA A 103 5.96 14.94 10.37
CA ALA A 103 7.16 14.12 10.50
C ALA A 103 8.31 14.50 9.53
N GLY A 104 8.14 15.52 8.68
CA GLY A 104 9.19 16.03 7.78
C GLY A 104 9.41 15.21 6.50
N TYR A 105 8.44 14.38 6.09
CA TYR A 105 8.51 13.59 4.85
C TYR A 105 7.90 14.31 3.62
N MET A 106 7.22 15.43 3.84
CA MET A 106 6.59 16.30 2.84
C MET A 106 6.75 17.76 3.25
#